data_AF-A0A7C4I3J6-F1
#
_entry.id   AF-A0A7C4I3J6-F1
#
_cell.length_a   1.000
_cell.length_b   1.000
_cell.length_c   1.000
_cell.angle_alpha   90.00
_cell.angle_beta   90.00
_cell.angle_gamma   90.00
#
_symmetry.space_group_name_H-M   'P 1'
#
loop_
_entity.id
_entity.type
_entity.pdbx_description
1 polymer ?
#
loop_
_entity_poly.entity_id
_entity_poly.type
_entity_poly.pdbx_seq_one_letter_code
_entity_poly.pdbx_strand_id
1 'polypeptide(L)'
;MKKLVVNVEGNDTLFRKALSQGVQSFLSQSPLHGVETYVPTQDGYVRHGEKKATVPRVVIRSPRDLEHVAELARSGADEVVIATGDWKIIPVENLLAMLEGTGCRVLAEVSNVSEAELFINILEKGVDGIVAKPENEQELRILLELVKKPAEIQLVEAVVEEVRPVGVGDRACVDTVTMMEIGEGMLVGSKASMFFLIHNEAVGSSFTSPRPFRVNAGAVHSYVLMPDGNTKYLSELEAGDRVLIVSRTGRTRIASIGRVKIERRPLRLVKARYNDMLGVVTVQDAETIRFVTPGGELISVTELKKNDKILCHISQTRGRHFGMAVEETVVEK
;
A
#
# COMPACT_ATOMS: atom_id res chain seq x y z
N MET A 1 5.09 -10.80 1.14
CA MET A 1 3.86 -10.06 1.50
C MET A 1 3.41 -10.54 2.86
N LYS A 2 2.81 -9.65 3.67
CA LYS A 2 2.31 -10.05 4.99
C LYS A 2 1.04 -10.86 4.84
N LYS A 3 0.79 -11.77 5.77
CA LYS A 3 -0.39 -12.65 5.77
C LYS A 3 -1.57 -12.00 6.50
N LEU A 4 -2.77 -12.15 5.98
CA LEU A 4 -4.01 -11.82 6.68
C LEU A 4 -4.84 -13.09 6.85
N VAL A 5 -5.05 -13.49 8.11
CA VAL A 5 -5.98 -14.56 8.46
C VAL A 5 -7.29 -13.90 8.92
N VAL A 6 -8.35 -14.07 8.14
CA VAL A 6 -9.66 -13.48 8.46
C VAL A 6 -10.46 -14.46 9.31
N ASN A 7 -10.81 -14.07 10.52
CA ASN A 7 -11.76 -14.81 11.34
C ASN A 7 -13.18 -14.59 10.81
N VAL A 8 -13.74 -15.66 10.24
CA VAL A 8 -15.06 -15.68 9.60
C VAL A 8 -16.08 -16.47 10.41
N GLU A 9 -15.79 -16.76 11.68
CA GLU A 9 -16.65 -17.56 12.54
C GLU A 9 -18.10 -17.02 12.55
N GLY A 10 -19.00 -17.78 11.94
CA GLY A 10 -20.42 -17.46 11.81
C GLY A 10 -20.78 -16.37 10.79
N ASN A 11 -19.88 -15.97 9.89
CA ASN A 11 -20.09 -14.87 8.94
C ASN A 11 -19.78 -15.24 7.48
N ASP A 12 -20.70 -15.96 6.83
CA ASP A 12 -20.59 -16.38 5.43
C ASP A 12 -20.47 -15.21 4.44
N THR A 13 -21.12 -14.08 4.74
CA THR A 13 -21.07 -12.87 3.91
C THR A 13 -19.66 -12.30 3.91
N LEU A 14 -19.04 -12.16 5.08
CA LEU A 14 -17.65 -11.72 5.22
C LEU A 14 -16.69 -12.70 4.55
N PHE A 15 -16.91 -14.01 4.69
CA PHE A 15 -16.10 -15.03 4.02
C PHE A 15 -16.11 -14.86 2.50
N ARG A 16 -17.30 -14.79 1.87
CA ARG A 16 -17.42 -14.60 0.41
C ARG A 16 -16.78 -13.28 -0.04
N LYS A 17 -16.95 -12.21 0.74
CA LYS A 17 -16.36 -10.92 0.42
C LYS A 17 -14.83 -10.95 0.48
N ALA A 18 -14.28 -11.46 1.58
CA ALA A 18 -12.83 -11.64 1.76
C ALA A 18 -12.23 -12.51 0.65
N LEU A 19 -12.90 -13.61 0.29
CA LEU A 19 -12.47 -14.46 -0.82
C LEU A 19 -12.45 -13.69 -2.16
N SER A 20 -13.51 -12.92 -2.45
CA SER A 20 -13.58 -12.09 -3.67
C SER A 20 -12.48 -11.01 -3.75
N GLN A 21 -11.94 -10.58 -2.61
CA GLN A 21 -10.83 -9.62 -2.52
C GLN A 21 -9.44 -10.29 -2.44
N GLY A 22 -9.40 -11.61 -2.63
CA GLY A 22 -8.18 -12.41 -2.72
C GLY A 22 -7.60 -12.89 -1.39
N VAL A 23 -8.37 -12.85 -0.29
CA VAL A 23 -7.95 -13.51 0.96
C VAL A 23 -7.92 -15.01 0.75
N GLN A 24 -6.81 -15.64 1.20
CA GLN A 24 -6.59 -17.09 1.06
C GLN A 24 -6.50 -17.82 2.40
N SER A 25 -6.47 -17.09 3.52
CA SER A 25 -6.30 -17.66 4.86
C SER A 25 -7.44 -17.24 5.78
N PHE A 26 -8.09 -18.22 6.40
CA PHE A 26 -9.29 -18.02 7.21
C PHE A 26 -9.21 -18.75 8.54
N LEU A 27 -9.80 -18.20 9.59
CA LEU A 27 -10.05 -18.90 10.84
C LEU A 27 -11.52 -19.32 10.89
N SER A 28 -11.77 -20.62 11.06
CA SER A 28 -13.09 -21.24 11.06
C SER A 28 -13.13 -22.49 11.95
N GLN A 29 -14.31 -22.87 12.43
CA GLN A 29 -14.52 -24.06 13.28
C GLN A 29 -14.29 -25.39 12.54
N SER A 30 -14.27 -25.37 11.21
CA SER A 30 -13.98 -26.55 10.39
C SER A 30 -13.22 -26.16 9.12
N PRO A 31 -12.46 -27.09 8.50
CA PRO A 31 -11.71 -26.81 7.27
C PRO A 31 -12.62 -26.34 6.14
N LEU A 32 -12.23 -25.27 5.45
CA LEU A 32 -12.92 -24.74 4.28
C LEU A 32 -12.26 -25.27 2.99
N HIS A 33 -13.07 -25.50 1.95
CA HIS A 33 -12.56 -26.04 0.68
C HIS A 33 -11.84 -24.96 -0.14
N GLY A 34 -10.67 -25.30 -0.68
CA GLY A 34 -9.94 -24.46 -1.64
C GLY A 34 -9.19 -23.26 -1.05
N VAL A 35 -9.14 -23.13 0.28
CA VAL A 35 -8.43 -22.06 1.00
C VAL A 35 -7.70 -22.62 2.20
N GLU A 36 -6.70 -21.88 2.69
CA GLU A 36 -6.02 -22.23 3.93
C GLU A 36 -6.92 -21.89 5.13
N THR A 37 -7.09 -22.84 6.05
CA THR A 37 -7.99 -22.70 7.20
C THR A 37 -7.28 -23.01 8.51
N TYR A 38 -7.37 -22.10 9.48
CA TYR A 38 -6.93 -22.26 10.86
C TYR A 38 -8.11 -22.75 11.69
N VAL A 39 -8.08 -24.02 12.08
CA VAL A 39 -9.11 -24.62 12.93
C VAL A 39 -8.65 -24.55 14.39
N PRO A 40 -9.42 -23.93 15.30
CA PRO A 40 -9.06 -23.82 16.71
C PRO A 40 -8.85 -25.18 17.39
N THR A 41 -7.90 -25.22 18.31
CA THR A 41 -7.60 -26.32 19.23
C THR A 41 -7.37 -25.76 20.63
N GLN A 42 -7.08 -26.63 21.60
CA GLN A 42 -6.80 -26.20 22.98
C GLN A 42 -5.60 -25.24 23.08
N ASP A 43 -4.53 -25.50 22.32
CA ASP A 43 -3.25 -24.79 22.46
C ASP A 43 -2.89 -23.92 21.22
N GLY A 44 -3.87 -23.67 20.34
CA GLY A 44 -3.69 -22.86 19.14
C GLY A 44 -4.55 -23.35 17.98
N TYR A 45 -3.93 -23.62 16.84
CA TYR A 45 -4.65 -23.97 15.62
C TYR A 45 -4.04 -25.17 14.91
N VAL A 46 -4.87 -25.89 14.16
CA VAL A 46 -4.41 -26.74 13.07
C VAL A 46 -4.62 -25.96 11.78
N ARG A 47 -3.52 -25.66 11.07
CA ARG A 47 -3.54 -25.04 9.74
C ARG A 47 -3.78 -26.13 8.71
N HIS A 48 -4.88 -26.05 7.99
CA HIS A 48 -5.24 -26.87 6.84
C HIS A 48 -4.95 -26.08 5.56
N GLY A 49 -4.36 -26.72 4.55
CA GLY A 49 -3.95 -26.06 3.30
C GLY A 49 -2.88 -26.90 2.60
N GLU A 50 -1.97 -26.26 1.88
CA GLU A 50 -0.85 -26.94 1.21
C GLU A 50 0.01 -27.77 2.17
N LYS A 51 0.26 -27.24 3.38
CA LYS A 51 0.99 -27.91 4.44
C LYS A 51 0.15 -27.93 5.71
N LYS A 52 -0.31 -29.11 6.09
CA LYS A 52 -0.97 -29.33 7.40
C LYS A 52 0.06 -29.17 8.52
N ALA A 53 -0.20 -28.29 9.47
CA ALA A 53 0.71 -28.04 10.59
C ALA A 53 -0.06 -27.61 11.84
N THR A 54 0.50 -27.90 13.02
CA THR A 54 0.07 -27.28 14.27
C THR A 54 0.70 -25.90 14.37
N VAL A 55 -0.11 -24.89 14.66
CA VAL A 55 0.29 -23.50 14.83
C VAL A 55 -0.02 -23.11 16.28
N PRO A 56 0.98 -23.07 17.18
CA PRO A 56 0.76 -22.71 18.56
C PRO A 56 0.20 -21.29 18.69
N ARG A 57 -0.65 -21.09 19.70
CA ARG A 57 -1.14 -19.76 20.07
C ARG A 57 -0.65 -19.40 21.47
N VAL A 58 0.11 -18.31 21.58
CA VAL A 58 0.67 -17.87 22.85
C VAL A 58 0.16 -16.48 23.22
N VAL A 59 -0.36 -16.34 24.44
CA VAL A 59 -0.75 -15.04 24.99
C VAL A 59 0.44 -14.44 25.72
N ILE A 60 1.00 -13.36 25.20
CA ILE A 60 2.17 -12.68 25.76
C ILE A 60 1.73 -11.81 26.94
N ARG A 61 2.15 -12.20 28.15
CA ARG A 61 1.90 -11.48 29.40
C ARG A 61 3.17 -11.14 30.16
N SER A 62 4.27 -11.84 29.85
CA SER A 62 5.53 -11.78 30.56
C SER A 62 6.71 -12.13 29.64
N PRO A 63 7.95 -11.82 30.04
CA PRO A 63 9.15 -12.26 29.31
C PRO A 63 9.26 -13.78 29.12
N ARG A 64 8.72 -14.59 30.04
CA ARG A 64 8.71 -16.06 29.93
C ARG A 64 7.90 -16.54 28.72
N ASP A 65 6.84 -15.81 28.35
CA ASP A 65 6.03 -16.14 27.20
C ASP A 65 6.81 -15.90 25.89
N LEU A 66 7.71 -14.91 25.87
CA LEU A 66 8.60 -14.65 24.73
C LEU A 66 9.62 -15.79 24.55
N GLU A 67 10.22 -16.24 25.66
CA GLU A 67 11.13 -17.39 25.68
C GLU A 67 10.42 -18.66 25.19
N HIS A 68 9.19 -18.89 25.65
CA HIS A 68 8.37 -20.01 25.20
C HIS A 68 8.11 -19.98 23.68
N VAL A 69 7.77 -18.82 23.11
CA VAL A 69 7.63 -18.70 21.65
C VAL A 69 8.94 -19.00 20.92
N ALA A 70 10.07 -18.52 21.44
CA ALA A 70 11.38 -18.80 20.85
C ALA A 70 11.77 -20.29 20.94
N GLU A 71 11.38 -20.99 22.01
CA GLU A 71 11.54 -22.44 22.13
C GLU A 71 10.68 -23.21 21.12
N LEU A 72 9.42 -22.80 20.92
CA LEU A 72 8.54 -23.39 19.91
C LEU A 72 9.15 -23.25 18.51
N ALA A 73 9.67 -22.07 18.17
CA ALA A 73 10.37 -21.82 16.91
C ALA A 73 11.60 -22.72 16.75
N ARG A 74 12.47 -22.80 17.77
CA ARG A 74 13.66 -23.68 17.76
C ARG A 74 13.30 -25.17 17.67
N SER A 75 12.13 -25.54 18.16
CA SER A 75 11.60 -26.92 18.10
C SER A 75 10.93 -27.26 16.77
N GLY A 76 10.96 -26.35 15.79
CA GLY A 76 10.51 -26.59 14.43
C GLY A 76 9.12 -26.06 14.09
N ALA A 77 8.51 -25.20 14.93
CA ALA A 77 7.30 -24.49 14.55
C ALA A 77 7.61 -23.56 13.37
N ASP A 78 6.87 -23.71 12.26
CA ASP A 78 7.03 -22.84 11.08
C ASP A 78 6.24 -21.53 11.19
N GLU A 79 5.33 -21.46 12.15
CA GLU A 79 4.45 -20.33 12.39
C GLU A 79 3.92 -20.37 13.83
N VAL A 80 3.74 -19.19 14.42
CA VAL A 80 3.13 -19.00 15.74
C VAL A 80 2.14 -17.85 15.69
N VAL A 81 0.99 -18.01 16.37
CA VAL A 81 0.04 -16.92 16.60
C VAL A 81 0.29 -16.35 17.99
N ILE A 82 0.43 -15.03 18.09
CA ILE A 82 0.57 -14.34 19.36
C ILE A 82 -0.65 -13.46 19.62
N ALA A 83 -1.03 -13.36 20.89
CA ALA A 83 -1.98 -12.36 21.36
C ALA A 83 -1.31 -11.55 22.47
N THR A 84 -1.52 -10.24 22.52
CA THR A 84 -0.92 -9.37 23.54
C THR A 84 -1.98 -8.70 24.39
N GLY A 85 -1.65 -8.45 25.67
CA GLY A 85 -2.42 -7.53 26.53
C GLY A 85 -2.13 -6.06 26.21
N ASP A 86 -2.13 -5.19 27.22
CA ASP A 86 -2.00 -3.74 27.02
C ASP A 86 -0.60 -3.29 26.56
N TRP A 87 0.44 -4.07 26.85
CA TRP A 87 1.83 -3.78 26.51
C TRP A 87 2.22 -4.49 25.22
N LYS A 88 2.10 -3.80 24.08
CA LYS A 88 2.14 -4.45 22.76
C LYS A 88 3.46 -4.29 22.02
N ILE A 89 4.12 -3.13 22.12
CA ILE A 89 5.27 -2.78 21.27
C ILE A 89 6.53 -3.55 21.69
N ILE A 90 7.09 -3.23 22.86
CA ILE A 90 8.38 -3.77 23.33
C ILE A 90 8.40 -5.31 23.36
N PRO A 91 7.36 -6.02 23.85
CA PRO A 91 7.39 -7.47 23.86
C PRO A 91 7.47 -8.08 22.46
N VAL A 92 6.79 -7.48 21.48
CA VAL A 92 6.78 -7.95 20.09
C VAL A 92 8.09 -7.61 19.40
N GLU A 93 8.68 -6.44 19.68
CA GLU A 93 10.03 -6.08 19.22
C GLU A 93 11.07 -7.11 19.67
N ASN A 94 11.09 -7.40 20.97
CA ASN A 94 11.99 -8.40 21.54
C ASN A 94 11.75 -9.78 20.92
N LEU A 95 10.49 -10.16 20.72
CA LEU A 95 10.15 -11.43 20.09
C LEU A 95 10.68 -11.54 18.66
N LEU A 96 10.46 -10.50 17.84
CA LEU A 96 10.92 -10.48 16.45
C LEU A 96 12.44 -10.58 16.36
N ALA A 97 13.17 -9.95 17.29
CA ALA A 97 14.62 -10.09 17.40
C ALA A 97 15.05 -11.50 17.82
N MET A 98 14.35 -12.12 18.79
CA MET A 98 14.65 -13.49 19.25
C MET A 98 14.40 -14.56 18.18
N LEU A 99 13.47 -14.31 17.26
CA LEU A 99 13.09 -15.23 16.18
C LEU A 99 13.87 -15.01 14.89
N GLU A 100 14.75 -14.01 14.84
CA GLU A 100 15.56 -13.75 13.66
C GLU A 100 16.41 -14.96 13.28
N GLY A 101 16.37 -15.35 12.01
CA GLY A 101 17.08 -16.52 11.49
C GLY A 101 16.45 -17.89 11.80
N THR A 102 15.39 -17.96 12.62
CA THR A 102 14.71 -19.23 12.94
C THR A 102 13.82 -19.74 11.82
N GLY A 103 13.37 -18.86 10.92
CA GLY A 103 12.40 -19.18 9.87
C GLY A 103 10.95 -19.34 10.37
N CYS A 104 10.70 -19.19 11.67
CA CYS A 104 9.35 -19.20 12.26
C CYS A 104 8.65 -17.87 11.96
N ARG A 105 7.45 -17.94 11.37
CA ARG A 105 6.63 -16.76 11.08
C ARG A 105 5.77 -16.36 12.28
N VAL A 106 5.66 -15.07 12.55
CA VAL A 106 4.81 -14.53 13.63
C VAL A 106 3.54 -13.92 13.05
N LEU A 107 2.38 -14.42 13.48
CA LEU A 107 1.08 -13.83 13.24
C LEU A 107 0.57 -13.17 14.52
N ALA A 108 0.18 -11.90 14.49
CA ALA A 108 -0.41 -11.23 15.65
C ALA A 108 -1.94 -11.21 15.57
N GLU A 109 -2.62 -11.62 16.63
CA GLU A 109 -4.03 -11.34 16.83
C GLU A 109 -4.24 -9.87 17.09
N VAL A 110 -5.15 -9.27 16.32
CA VAL A 110 -5.47 -7.85 16.40
C VAL A 110 -6.97 -7.66 16.59
N SER A 111 -7.32 -6.75 17.48
CA SER A 111 -8.69 -6.42 17.86
C SER A 111 -9.32 -5.34 16.98
N ASN A 112 -8.51 -4.57 16.25
CA ASN A 112 -8.95 -3.50 15.36
C ASN A 112 -7.84 -3.09 14.38
N VAL A 113 -8.20 -2.23 13.42
CA VAL A 113 -7.28 -1.64 12.43
C VAL A 113 -6.08 -0.92 13.05
N SER A 114 -6.27 -0.12 14.11
CA SER A 114 -5.16 0.64 14.71
C SER A 114 -4.10 -0.28 15.31
N GLU A 115 -4.53 -1.39 15.91
CA GLU A 115 -3.62 -2.43 16.38
C GLU A 115 -2.93 -3.13 15.20
N ALA A 116 -3.66 -3.48 14.14
CA ALA A 116 -3.07 -4.01 12.91
C ALA A 116 -1.98 -3.10 12.34
N GLU A 117 -2.24 -1.80 12.25
CA GLU A 117 -1.26 -0.80 11.80
C GLU A 117 -0.01 -0.80 12.68
N LEU A 118 -0.18 -0.89 14.00
CA LEU A 118 0.95 -0.96 14.93
C LEU A 118 1.81 -2.19 14.62
N PHE A 119 1.23 -3.39 14.70
CA PHE A 119 1.95 -4.66 14.56
C PHE A 119 2.65 -4.83 13.20
N ILE A 120 2.03 -4.32 12.13
CA ILE A 120 2.56 -4.39 10.77
C ILE A 120 3.80 -3.51 10.58
N ASN A 121 3.97 -2.45 11.39
CA ASN A 121 5.03 -1.46 11.23
C ASN A 121 6.09 -1.47 12.36
N ILE A 122 5.98 -2.35 13.37
CA ILE A 122 6.99 -2.47 14.45
C ILE A 122 8.40 -2.68 13.87
N LEU A 123 9.39 -1.89 14.30
CA LEU A 123 10.79 -1.92 13.80
C LEU A 123 10.93 -1.79 12.27
N GLU A 124 10.00 -1.12 11.58
CA GLU A 124 9.95 -1.00 10.11
C GLU A 124 9.82 -2.35 9.34
N LYS A 125 9.86 -3.49 10.04
CA LYS A 125 9.73 -4.85 9.51
C LYS A 125 8.36 -5.44 9.84
N GLY A 126 7.90 -5.27 11.08
CA GLY A 126 6.65 -5.76 11.66
C GLY A 126 6.54 -7.28 11.72
N VAL A 127 5.39 -7.76 12.20
CA VAL A 127 5.03 -9.19 12.18
C VAL A 127 4.81 -9.71 10.76
N ASP A 128 4.94 -11.03 10.54
CA ASP A 128 4.76 -11.65 9.23
C ASP A 128 3.29 -11.68 8.76
N GLY A 129 2.36 -11.48 9.68
CA GLY A 129 0.95 -11.30 9.37
C GLY A 129 0.09 -11.05 10.59
N ILE A 130 -1.22 -10.97 10.36
CA ILE A 130 -2.21 -10.67 11.39
C ILE A 130 -3.39 -11.62 11.30
N VAL A 131 -3.98 -11.91 12.46
CA VAL A 131 -5.26 -12.61 12.60
C VAL A 131 -6.28 -11.57 13.06
N ALA A 132 -7.28 -11.28 12.23
CA ALA A 132 -8.23 -10.22 12.49
C ALA A 132 -9.66 -10.70 12.30
N LYS A 133 -10.60 -10.12 13.06
CA LYS A 133 -12.04 -10.29 12.87
C LYS A 133 -12.64 -8.95 12.42
N PRO A 134 -12.66 -8.65 11.10
CA PRO A 134 -13.25 -7.42 10.60
C PRO A 134 -14.73 -7.32 10.98
N GLU A 135 -15.16 -6.15 11.48
CA GLU A 135 -16.57 -5.91 11.80
C GLU A 135 -17.41 -5.61 10.55
N ASN A 136 -16.78 -5.09 9.50
CA ASN A 136 -17.43 -4.69 8.26
C ASN A 136 -16.47 -4.71 7.05
N GLU A 137 -17.01 -4.45 5.85
CA GLU A 137 -16.21 -4.46 4.61
C GLU A 137 -15.14 -3.36 4.57
N GLN A 138 -15.38 -2.22 5.22
CA GLN A 138 -14.42 -1.12 5.25
C GLN A 138 -13.18 -1.51 6.06
N GLU A 139 -13.37 -2.14 7.21
CA GLU A 139 -12.27 -2.67 8.03
C GLU A 139 -11.49 -3.76 7.28
N LEU A 140 -12.19 -4.71 6.64
CA LEU A 140 -11.55 -5.73 5.81
C LEU A 140 -10.68 -5.11 4.72
N ARG A 141 -11.19 -4.08 4.03
CA ARG A 141 -10.45 -3.35 2.99
C ARG A 141 -9.19 -2.70 3.55
N ILE A 142 -9.28 -2.02 4.69
CA ILE A 142 -8.11 -1.38 5.31
C ILE A 142 -7.06 -2.43 5.73
N LEU A 143 -7.49 -3.55 6.33
CA LEU A 143 -6.58 -4.64 6.70
C LEU A 143 -5.86 -5.22 5.48
N LEU A 144 -6.57 -5.39 4.37
CA LEU A 144 -5.99 -5.82 3.10
C LEU A 144 -4.96 -4.83 2.55
N GLU A 145 -5.28 -3.53 2.57
CA GLU A 145 -4.33 -2.49 2.18
C GLU A 145 -3.05 -2.55 3.02
N LEU A 146 -3.16 -2.75 4.34
CA LEU A 146 -2.01 -2.82 5.24
C LEU A 146 -1.09 -4.02 4.94
N VAL A 147 -1.66 -5.20 4.66
CA VAL A 147 -0.86 -6.41 4.39
C VAL A 147 -0.33 -6.49 2.95
N LYS A 148 -1.05 -5.89 1.99
CA LYS A 148 -0.66 -5.86 0.57
C LYS A 148 0.27 -4.70 0.24
N LYS A 149 0.34 -3.65 1.07
CA LYS A 149 1.24 -2.51 0.89
C LYS A 149 2.67 -2.99 0.61
N PRO A 150 3.24 -2.69 -0.55
CA PRO A 150 4.64 -3.00 -0.80
C PRO A 150 5.51 -2.17 0.14
N ALA A 151 6.58 -2.73 0.72
CA ALA A 151 7.50 -1.95 1.54
C ALA A 151 8.20 -0.86 0.71
N GLU A 152 8.54 -1.21 -0.53
CA GLU A 152 9.24 -0.39 -1.49
C GLU A 152 8.63 -0.60 -2.88
N ILE A 153 8.58 0.47 -3.68
CA ILE A 153 8.24 0.45 -5.09
C ILE A 153 9.51 0.75 -5.89
N GLN A 154 9.81 -0.10 -6.86
CA GLN A 154 10.91 0.15 -7.79
C GLN A 154 10.58 1.35 -8.68
N LEU A 155 11.42 2.38 -8.59
CA LEU A 155 11.39 3.55 -9.46
C LEU A 155 12.43 3.40 -10.57
N VAL A 156 12.11 3.94 -11.75
CA VAL A 156 12.96 3.97 -12.93
C VAL A 156 13.13 5.40 -13.42
N GLU A 157 14.22 5.64 -14.17
CA GLU A 157 14.46 6.92 -14.83
C GLU A 157 13.80 6.93 -16.20
N ALA A 158 12.75 7.73 -16.37
CA ALA A 158 12.13 7.96 -17.66
C ALA A 158 12.62 9.27 -18.29
N VAL A 159 12.84 9.25 -19.61
CA VAL A 159 13.29 10.42 -20.38
C VAL A 159 12.08 11.14 -20.96
N VAL A 160 11.94 12.43 -20.68
CA VAL A 160 10.86 13.26 -21.20
C VAL A 160 10.99 13.41 -22.72
N GLU A 161 9.93 13.06 -23.45
CA GLU A 161 9.87 13.20 -24.91
C GLU A 161 9.16 14.49 -25.32
N GLU A 162 8.10 14.85 -24.60
CA GLU A 162 7.20 15.95 -24.95
C GLU A 162 6.59 16.55 -23.69
N VAL A 163 6.57 17.88 -23.64
CA VAL A 163 5.79 18.66 -22.67
C VAL A 163 5.03 19.72 -23.45
N ARG A 164 3.71 19.73 -23.36
CA ARG A 164 2.91 20.76 -24.04
C ARG A 164 1.62 21.11 -23.30
N PRO A 165 1.12 22.35 -23.43
CA PRO A 165 -0.21 22.71 -22.97
C PRO A 165 -1.31 21.90 -23.67
N VAL A 166 -2.40 21.62 -22.95
CA VAL A 166 -3.59 20.94 -23.48
C VAL A 166 -4.89 21.70 -23.22
N GLY A 167 -4.78 22.96 -22.79
CA GLY A 167 -5.93 23.81 -22.49
C GLY A 167 -6.43 23.65 -21.06
N VAL A 168 -7.67 24.07 -20.81
CA VAL A 168 -8.29 24.03 -19.48
C VAL A 168 -9.06 22.73 -19.30
N GLY A 169 -8.88 22.08 -18.16
CA GLY A 169 -9.61 20.87 -17.79
C GLY A 169 -9.68 20.68 -16.29
N ASP A 170 -10.41 19.64 -15.87
CA ASP A 170 -10.61 19.29 -14.47
C ASP A 170 -9.42 18.48 -13.95
N ARG A 171 -8.90 18.89 -12.81
CA ARG A 171 -7.80 18.22 -12.10
C ARG A 171 -8.22 17.87 -10.69
N ALA A 172 -7.58 16.86 -10.11
CA ALA A 172 -7.72 16.49 -8.71
C ALA A 172 -6.54 17.00 -7.88
N CYS A 173 -6.85 17.37 -6.65
CA CYS A 173 -5.93 17.82 -5.62
C CYS A 173 -6.20 16.93 -4.40
N VAL A 174 -5.25 16.11 -3.99
CA VAL A 174 -5.42 15.16 -2.89
C VAL A 174 -4.79 15.75 -1.64
N ASP A 175 -5.62 16.12 -0.67
CA ASP A 175 -5.21 16.55 0.66
C ASP A 175 -5.23 15.34 1.60
N THR A 176 -4.06 14.93 2.05
CA THR A 176 -3.91 13.85 3.04
C THR A 176 -3.99 14.41 4.47
N VAL A 177 -4.18 13.53 5.45
CA VAL A 177 -4.08 13.86 6.88
C VAL A 177 -2.65 13.71 7.43
N THR A 178 -1.65 13.68 6.55
CA THR A 178 -0.25 13.45 6.94
C THR A 178 0.67 14.47 6.27
N MET A 179 1.67 14.94 7.01
CA MET A 179 2.71 15.78 6.44
C MET A 179 3.68 14.89 5.63
N MET A 180 3.88 15.20 4.35
CA MET A 180 4.85 14.52 3.51
C MET A 180 6.19 15.25 3.50
N GLU A 181 7.26 14.50 3.36
CA GLU A 181 8.62 15.00 3.26
C GLU A 181 8.96 15.44 1.83
N ILE A 182 10.04 16.21 1.68
CA ILE A 182 10.56 16.55 0.35
C ILE A 182 11.06 15.27 -0.33
N GLY A 183 10.62 15.06 -1.58
CA GLY A 183 10.86 13.85 -2.35
C GLY A 183 9.74 12.81 -2.21
N GLU A 184 8.72 13.04 -1.38
CA GLU A 184 7.53 12.19 -1.31
C GLU A 184 6.40 12.67 -2.23
N GLY A 185 5.57 11.74 -2.68
CA GLY A 185 4.48 12.04 -3.57
C GLY A 185 3.56 10.86 -3.83
N MET A 186 2.81 10.95 -4.91
CA MET A 186 1.92 9.88 -5.39
C MET A 186 2.33 9.45 -6.78
N LEU A 187 2.13 8.16 -7.08
CA LEU A 187 2.35 7.58 -8.40
C LEU A 187 1.08 7.75 -9.24
N VAL A 188 1.15 8.63 -10.24
CA VAL A 188 0.00 9.02 -11.08
C VAL A 188 0.35 8.90 -12.56
N GLY A 189 -0.54 8.35 -13.37
CA GLY A 189 -0.34 8.24 -14.81
C GLY A 189 -1.67 8.16 -15.56
N SER A 190 -1.69 8.61 -16.81
CA SER A 190 -2.86 8.42 -17.68
C SER A 190 -3.02 6.99 -18.18
N LYS A 191 -2.02 6.13 -17.95
CA LYS A 191 -2.04 4.70 -18.28
C LYS A 191 -1.65 3.91 -17.04
N ALA A 192 -2.30 2.78 -16.81
CA ALA A 192 -2.00 1.93 -15.65
C ALA A 192 -0.65 1.19 -15.76
N SER A 193 0.01 1.25 -16.92
CA SER A 193 1.31 0.64 -17.19
C SER A 193 2.50 1.48 -16.71
N MET A 194 2.36 2.81 -16.62
CA MET A 194 3.45 3.71 -16.23
C MET A 194 2.92 4.89 -15.42
N PHE A 195 3.42 5.01 -14.20
CA PHE A 195 3.10 6.07 -13.26
C PHE A 195 4.28 7.01 -13.06
N PHE A 196 3.99 8.28 -12.87
CA PHE A 196 4.97 9.34 -12.61
C PHE A 196 4.93 9.67 -11.13
N LEU A 197 6.10 9.88 -10.51
CA LEU A 197 6.16 10.35 -9.13
C LEU A 197 5.86 11.85 -9.09
N ILE A 198 4.61 12.19 -8.77
CA ILE A 198 4.16 13.57 -8.62
C ILE A 198 4.42 14.02 -7.19
N HIS A 199 5.35 14.96 -7.04
CA HIS A 199 5.79 15.46 -5.75
C HIS A 199 4.68 16.25 -5.04
N ASN A 200 4.69 16.23 -3.72
CA ASN A 200 3.78 17.02 -2.88
C ASN A 200 4.08 18.55 -2.94
N GLU A 201 3.25 19.37 -2.28
CA GLU A 201 3.41 20.83 -2.25
C GLU A 201 4.31 21.31 -1.07
N ALA A 202 5.29 20.53 -0.62
CA ALA A 202 6.20 20.89 0.50
C ALA A 202 7.18 22.01 0.15
N VAL A 203 7.40 22.29 -1.14
CA VAL A 203 8.24 23.43 -1.56
C VAL A 203 7.34 24.60 -1.91
N GLY A 204 7.43 25.64 -1.07
CA GLY A 204 6.73 26.90 -1.26
C GLY A 204 7.21 27.66 -2.50
N SER A 205 6.60 28.81 -2.73
CA SER A 205 7.03 29.78 -3.72
C SER A 205 7.12 31.17 -3.09
N SER A 206 7.57 32.15 -3.85
CA SER A 206 7.50 33.57 -3.43
C SER A 206 6.06 34.05 -3.16
N PHE A 207 5.05 33.31 -3.62
CA PHE A 207 3.64 33.68 -3.56
C PHE A 207 2.78 32.71 -2.72
N THR A 208 3.34 31.57 -2.28
CA THR A 208 2.58 30.53 -1.58
C THR A 208 3.40 29.83 -0.51
N SER A 209 2.80 29.65 0.67
CA SER A 209 3.36 28.81 1.73
C SER A 209 3.29 27.32 1.36
N PRO A 210 4.28 26.52 1.80
CA PRO A 210 4.24 25.06 1.68
C PRO A 210 2.95 24.42 2.21
N ARG A 211 2.50 23.36 1.53
CA ARG A 211 1.40 22.49 1.95
C ARG A 211 1.83 21.03 1.78
N PRO A 212 2.74 20.54 2.63
CA PRO A 212 3.31 19.18 2.51
C PRO A 212 2.27 18.07 2.69
N PHE A 213 1.03 18.36 3.07
CA PHE A 213 -0.06 17.38 3.11
C PHE A 213 -0.77 17.20 1.75
N ARG A 214 -0.46 18.02 0.75
CA ARG A 214 -1.17 18.10 -0.54
C ARG A 214 -0.33 17.55 -1.68
N VAL A 215 -0.96 16.78 -2.56
CA VAL A 215 -0.46 16.49 -3.92
C VAL A 215 -1.45 17.04 -4.94
N ASN A 216 -0.96 17.90 -5.84
CA ASN A 216 -1.72 18.32 -7.01
C ASN A 216 -1.60 17.21 -8.08
N ALA A 217 -2.33 16.11 -7.86
CA ALA A 217 -2.05 14.80 -8.44
C ALA A 217 -2.09 14.75 -9.98
N GLY A 218 -3.08 15.39 -10.62
CA GLY A 218 -3.21 15.38 -12.07
C GLY A 218 -4.64 15.57 -12.56
N ALA A 219 -4.86 15.40 -13.86
CA ALA A 219 -6.19 15.41 -14.47
C ALA A 219 -7.06 14.27 -13.94
N VAL A 220 -8.37 14.52 -13.81
CA VAL A 220 -9.32 13.61 -13.14
C VAL A 220 -9.37 12.19 -13.70
N HIS A 221 -9.05 11.99 -14.98
CA HIS A 221 -9.00 10.68 -15.63
C HIS A 221 -7.72 9.88 -15.36
N SER A 222 -6.72 10.48 -14.70
CA SER A 222 -5.45 9.78 -14.44
C SER A 222 -5.67 8.71 -13.37
N TYR A 223 -4.97 7.60 -13.53
CA TYR A 223 -4.88 6.56 -12.51
C TYR A 223 -3.90 6.97 -11.41
N VAL A 224 -4.20 6.56 -10.19
CA VAL A 224 -3.29 6.59 -9.03
C VAL A 224 -3.06 5.17 -8.52
N LEU A 225 -1.81 4.84 -8.19
CA LEU A 225 -1.48 3.55 -7.58
C LEU A 225 -1.93 3.51 -6.12
N MET A 226 -2.77 2.55 -5.78
CA MET A 226 -3.36 2.36 -4.45
C MET A 226 -2.48 1.44 -3.59
N PRO A 227 -2.63 1.49 -2.25
CA PRO A 227 -1.82 0.67 -1.34
C PRO A 227 -1.91 -0.85 -1.57
N ASP A 228 -3.04 -1.35 -2.02
CA ASP A 228 -3.28 -2.77 -2.28
C ASP A 228 -2.71 -3.25 -3.64
N GLY A 229 -2.01 -2.37 -4.37
CA GLY A 229 -1.48 -2.64 -5.70
C GLY A 229 -2.49 -2.46 -6.84
N ASN A 230 -3.74 -2.08 -6.52
CA ASN A 230 -4.73 -1.70 -7.53
C ASN A 230 -4.57 -0.24 -7.95
N THR A 231 -5.41 0.19 -8.89
CA THR A 231 -5.45 1.58 -9.35
C THR A 231 -6.85 2.13 -9.25
N LYS A 232 -6.99 3.41 -8.94
CA LYS A 232 -8.26 4.15 -9.05
C LYS A 232 -8.09 5.34 -9.99
N TYR A 233 -9.18 5.82 -10.59
CA TYR A 233 -9.14 7.16 -11.19
C TYR A 233 -9.08 8.22 -10.09
N LEU A 234 -8.37 9.31 -10.35
CA LEU A 234 -8.31 10.44 -9.41
C LEU A 234 -9.70 11.03 -9.11
N SER A 235 -10.67 10.93 -10.03
CA SER A 235 -12.07 11.32 -9.82
C SER A 235 -12.84 10.45 -8.83
N GLU A 236 -12.39 9.23 -8.58
CA GLU A 236 -13.06 8.24 -7.72
C GLU A 236 -12.54 8.25 -6.28
N LEU A 237 -11.55 9.10 -6.00
CA LEU A 237 -11.01 9.26 -4.66
C LEU A 237 -11.94 10.14 -3.82
N GLU A 238 -12.21 9.69 -2.60
CA GLU A 238 -13.06 10.40 -1.65
C GLU A 238 -12.34 10.64 -0.32
N ALA A 239 -12.92 11.48 0.55
CA ALA A 239 -12.44 11.62 1.91
C ALA A 239 -12.61 10.28 2.66
N GLY A 240 -11.61 9.88 3.43
CA GLY A 240 -11.58 8.59 4.12
C GLY A 240 -11.02 7.43 3.29
N ASP A 241 -10.84 7.59 1.97
CA ASP A 241 -10.00 6.68 1.20
C ASP A 241 -8.52 6.78 1.64
N ARG A 242 -7.74 5.78 1.28
CA ARG A 242 -6.31 5.68 1.63
C ARG A 242 -5.47 5.61 0.37
N VAL A 243 -4.31 6.26 0.39
CA VAL A 243 -3.40 6.38 -0.76
C VAL A 243 -1.99 5.96 -0.40
N LEU A 244 -1.28 5.48 -1.41
CA LEU A 244 0.12 5.10 -1.28
C LEU A 244 0.99 6.35 -1.48
N ILE A 245 1.71 6.73 -0.43
CA ILE A 245 2.77 7.72 -0.51
C ILE A 245 4.06 7.01 -0.84
N VAL A 246 4.78 7.53 -1.84
CA VAL A 246 6.05 6.97 -2.33
C VAL A 246 7.12 8.05 -2.23
N SER A 247 8.24 7.71 -1.60
CA SER A 247 9.42 8.57 -1.55
C SER A 247 10.28 8.41 -2.80
N ARG A 248 11.20 9.35 -3.03
CA ARG A 248 12.20 9.30 -4.11
C ARG A 248 13.08 8.04 -4.09
N THR A 249 13.20 7.37 -2.94
CA THR A 249 13.95 6.11 -2.81
C THR A 249 13.04 4.89 -2.96
N GLY A 250 11.78 5.06 -3.37
CA GLY A 250 10.82 3.95 -3.50
C GLY A 250 10.14 3.52 -2.20
N ARG A 251 10.63 3.92 -1.02
CA ARG A 251 9.98 3.57 0.27
C ARG A 251 8.55 4.07 0.29
N THR A 252 7.63 3.24 0.82
CA THR A 252 6.20 3.57 0.83
C THR A 252 5.58 3.62 2.22
N ARG A 253 4.53 4.41 2.34
CA ARG A 253 3.63 4.44 3.50
C ARG A 253 2.22 4.77 3.06
N ILE A 254 1.24 4.45 3.89
CA ILE A 254 -0.16 4.77 3.62
C ILE A 254 -0.52 6.07 4.31
N ALA A 255 -1.30 6.90 3.64
CA ALA A 255 -1.93 8.07 4.24
C ALA A 255 -3.44 8.08 3.94
N SER A 256 -4.25 8.51 4.90
CA SER A 256 -5.68 8.74 4.67
C SER A 256 -5.89 10.08 3.97
N ILE A 257 -6.88 10.12 3.07
CA ILE A 257 -7.34 11.33 2.41
C ILE A 257 -8.26 12.09 3.35
N GLY A 258 -7.94 13.35 3.64
CA GLY A 258 -8.83 14.28 4.34
C GLY A 258 -9.83 14.91 3.37
N ARG A 259 -9.40 15.24 2.15
CA ARG A 259 -10.26 15.81 1.10
C ARG A 259 -9.66 15.63 -0.29
N VAL A 260 -10.52 15.44 -1.29
CA VAL A 260 -10.17 15.62 -2.71
C VAL A 260 -10.84 16.88 -3.23
N LYS A 261 -10.06 17.77 -3.85
CA LYS A 261 -10.59 18.98 -4.50
C LYS A 261 -10.45 18.84 -6.01
N ILE A 262 -11.60 18.85 -6.71
CA ILE A 262 -11.66 18.89 -8.17
C ILE A 262 -11.89 20.35 -8.60
N GLU A 263 -11.04 20.86 -9.49
CA GLU A 263 -11.16 22.22 -10.01
C GLU A 263 -10.65 22.33 -11.45
N ARG A 264 -11.15 23.33 -12.20
CA ARG A 264 -10.69 23.61 -13.56
C ARG A 264 -9.45 24.49 -13.57
N ARG A 265 -8.41 24.06 -14.27
CA ARG A 265 -7.13 24.78 -14.43
C ARG A 265 -6.56 24.55 -15.83
N PRO A 266 -5.68 25.45 -16.32
CA PRO A 266 -4.79 25.13 -17.43
C PRO A 266 -3.98 23.87 -17.11
N LEU A 267 -3.84 22.98 -18.09
CA LEU A 267 -3.17 21.70 -17.97
C LEU A 267 -2.03 21.58 -18.99
N ARG A 268 -1.03 20.78 -18.63
CA ARG A 268 0.04 20.29 -19.50
C ARG A 268 0.02 18.78 -19.56
N LEU A 269 0.31 18.26 -20.75
CA LEU A 269 0.58 16.85 -20.97
C LEU A 269 2.10 16.65 -21.00
N VAL A 270 2.55 15.65 -20.26
CA VAL A 270 3.94 15.20 -20.21
C VAL A 270 3.99 13.78 -20.73
N LYS A 271 4.84 13.53 -21.73
CA LYS A 271 5.18 12.19 -22.19
C LYS A 271 6.61 11.87 -21.80
N ALA A 272 6.82 10.69 -21.23
CA ALA A 272 8.16 10.20 -20.94
C ALA A 272 8.29 8.73 -21.33
N ARG A 273 9.50 8.35 -21.73
CA ARG A 273 9.82 7.01 -22.21
C ARG A 273 10.78 6.32 -21.27
N TYR A 274 10.50 5.04 -21.01
CA TYR A 274 11.43 4.11 -20.39
C TYR A 274 11.52 2.87 -21.29
N ASN A 275 12.70 2.63 -21.88
CA ASN A 275 12.88 1.64 -22.95
C ASN A 275 11.84 1.84 -24.07
N ASP A 276 11.06 0.82 -24.42
CA ASP A 276 10.01 0.92 -25.45
C ASP A 276 8.68 1.45 -24.91
N MET A 277 8.55 1.63 -23.59
CA MET A 277 7.30 2.04 -22.94
C MET A 277 7.16 3.55 -22.93
N LEU A 278 6.05 4.05 -23.48
CA LEU A 278 5.67 5.46 -23.43
C LEU A 278 4.59 5.69 -22.37
N GLY A 279 4.95 6.40 -21.31
CA GLY A 279 4.02 6.90 -20.31
C GLY A 279 3.51 8.29 -20.65
N VAL A 280 2.31 8.60 -20.16
CA VAL A 280 1.70 9.92 -20.29
C VAL A 280 1.11 10.31 -18.94
N VAL A 281 1.24 11.58 -18.55
CA VAL A 281 0.48 12.17 -17.46
C VAL A 281 0.03 13.57 -17.84
N THR A 282 -1.18 13.95 -17.43
CA THR A 282 -1.69 15.30 -17.60
C THR A 282 -1.80 15.94 -16.23
N VAL A 283 -1.12 17.06 -16.04
CA VAL A 283 -1.04 17.77 -14.76
C VAL A 283 -1.37 19.25 -14.94
N GLN A 284 -1.58 19.97 -13.84
CA GLN A 284 -1.80 21.41 -13.89
C GLN A 284 -0.57 22.13 -14.48
N ASP A 285 -0.79 23.14 -15.33
CA ASP A 285 0.28 24.03 -15.80
C ASP A 285 0.57 25.09 -14.73
N ALA A 286 1.42 24.75 -13.76
CA ALA A 286 1.84 25.64 -12.69
C ALA A 286 3.19 25.21 -12.09
N GLU A 287 3.96 26.18 -11.59
CA GLU A 287 5.30 25.99 -11.02
C GLU A 287 5.34 25.17 -9.73
N THR A 288 4.19 25.03 -9.08
CA THR A 288 4.00 24.22 -7.88
C THR A 288 3.90 22.72 -8.18
N ILE A 289 3.69 22.35 -9.45
CA ILE A 289 3.64 20.96 -9.89
C ILE A 289 5.04 20.51 -10.25
N ARG A 290 5.60 19.59 -9.45
CA ARG A 290 6.99 19.17 -9.60
C ARG A 290 7.10 17.66 -9.78
N PHE A 291 8.04 17.28 -10.64
CA PHE A 291 8.52 15.91 -10.79
C PHE A 291 9.83 15.76 -10.02
N VAL A 292 10.12 14.54 -9.60
CA VAL A 292 11.36 14.21 -8.90
C VAL A 292 12.37 13.67 -9.92
N THR A 293 13.57 14.24 -9.96
CA THR A 293 14.68 13.74 -10.80
C THR A 293 15.35 12.54 -10.12
N PRO A 294 16.13 11.72 -10.85
CA PRO A 294 16.90 10.62 -10.24
C PRO A 294 17.90 11.08 -9.17
N GLY A 295 18.42 12.31 -9.27
CA GLY A 295 19.25 12.94 -8.23
C GLY A 295 18.46 13.38 -6.98
N GLY A 296 17.14 13.29 -7.02
CA GLY A 296 16.24 13.74 -5.96
C GLY A 296 15.94 15.23 -5.97
N GLU A 297 16.34 15.95 -7.02
CA GLU A 297 15.98 17.34 -7.23
C GLU A 297 14.52 17.43 -7.71
N LEU A 298 13.92 18.60 -7.56
CA LEU A 298 12.56 18.84 -8.01
C LEU A 298 12.59 19.75 -9.24
N ILE A 299 11.95 19.29 -10.32
CA ILE A 299 11.78 20.07 -11.55
C ILE A 299 10.30 20.43 -11.73
N SER A 300 10.02 21.71 -11.91
CA SER A 300 8.66 22.19 -12.21
C SER A 300 8.21 21.72 -13.59
N VAL A 301 6.92 21.39 -13.75
CA VAL A 301 6.33 21.10 -15.08
C VAL A 301 6.43 22.28 -16.06
N THR A 302 6.54 23.52 -15.56
CA THR A 302 6.72 24.72 -16.40
C THR A 302 8.13 24.79 -16.97
N GLU A 303 9.12 24.22 -16.28
CA GLU A 303 10.54 24.20 -16.67
C GLU A 303 10.95 22.86 -17.31
N LEU A 304 10.14 21.82 -17.13
CA LEU A 304 10.34 20.48 -17.70
C LEU A 304 10.38 20.54 -19.23
N LYS A 305 11.40 19.92 -19.82
CA LYS A 305 11.65 19.91 -21.25
C LYS A 305 12.10 18.53 -21.73
N LYS A 306 12.14 18.37 -23.05
CA LYS A 306 12.64 17.16 -23.70
C LYS A 306 14.06 16.83 -23.21
N ASN A 307 14.30 15.53 -23.01
CA ASN A 307 15.53 14.93 -22.49
C ASN A 307 15.77 15.05 -20.98
N ASP A 308 14.92 15.79 -20.24
CA ASP A 308 14.97 15.72 -18.77
C ASP A 308 14.63 14.31 -18.28
N LYS A 309 15.20 13.93 -17.15
CA LYS A 309 14.95 12.63 -16.51
C LYS A 309 14.10 12.79 -15.27
N ILE A 310 13.08 11.95 -15.13
CA ILE A 310 12.13 11.97 -14.02
C ILE A 310 11.86 10.55 -13.51
N LEU A 311 11.55 10.43 -12.22
CA LEU A 311 11.24 9.17 -11.58
C LEU A 311 9.82 8.71 -11.92
N CYS A 312 9.73 7.47 -12.38
CA CYS A 312 8.49 6.80 -12.74
C CYS A 312 8.46 5.39 -12.14
N HIS A 313 7.29 4.77 -12.10
CA HIS A 313 7.11 3.36 -11.79
C HIS A 313 6.48 2.65 -12.98
N ILE A 314 7.06 1.53 -13.39
CA ILE A 314 6.50 0.65 -14.42
C ILE A 314 5.69 -0.44 -13.73
N SER A 315 4.39 -0.46 -13.99
CA SER A 315 3.54 -1.53 -13.51
C SER A 315 3.75 -2.77 -14.37
N GLN A 316 3.85 -3.93 -13.72
CA GLN A 316 3.97 -5.22 -14.42
C GLN A 316 2.66 -5.63 -15.11
N THR A 317 1.53 -4.96 -14.80
CA THR A 317 0.22 -5.25 -15.39
C THR A 317 0.05 -4.51 -16.72
N ARG A 318 -0.12 -5.26 -17.83
CA ARG A 318 -0.21 -4.73 -19.21
C ARG A 318 -1.56 -4.07 -19.56
N GLY A 319 -2.57 -4.19 -18.71
CA GLY A 319 -3.89 -3.57 -18.91
C GLY A 319 -4.73 -3.62 -17.63
N ARG A 320 -5.64 -2.65 -17.47
CA ARG A 320 -6.63 -2.64 -16.40
C ARG A 320 -8.02 -2.32 -16.92
N HIS A 321 -9.04 -2.98 -16.39
CA HIS A 321 -10.44 -2.68 -16.62
C HIS A 321 -11.06 -2.37 -15.27
N PHE A 322 -11.58 -1.14 -15.08
CA PHE A 322 -12.04 -0.65 -13.78
C PHE A 322 -11.04 -0.83 -12.62
N GLY A 323 -9.76 -0.54 -12.88
CA GLY A 323 -8.73 -0.55 -11.84
C GLY A 323 -8.21 -1.93 -11.41
N MET A 324 -8.80 -3.02 -11.90
CA MET A 324 -8.32 -4.40 -11.71
C MET A 324 -7.35 -4.79 -12.83
N ALA A 325 -6.30 -5.53 -12.48
CA ALA A 325 -5.39 -6.13 -13.47
C ALA A 325 -6.14 -7.15 -14.33
N VAL A 326 -6.06 -7.02 -15.65
CA VAL A 326 -6.66 -7.97 -16.59
C VAL A 326 -5.61 -8.39 -17.62
N GLU A 327 -5.61 -9.67 -17.99
CA GLU A 327 -4.82 -10.18 -19.13
C GLU A 327 -5.49 -9.87 -20.50
N GLU A 328 -6.55 -9.06 -20.52
CA GLU A 328 -7.22 -8.64 -21.75
C GLU A 328 -6.46 -7.52 -22.47
N THR A 329 -6.64 -7.45 -23.79
CA THR A 329 -6.01 -6.43 -24.64
C THR A 329 -6.74 -5.09 -24.48
N VAL A 330 -6.38 -4.32 -23.46
CA VAL A 330 -6.85 -2.93 -23.30
C VAL A 330 -5.92 -2.01 -24.09
N VAL A 331 -6.46 -1.25 -25.06
CA VAL A 331 -5.69 -0.27 -25.85
C VAL A 331 -5.99 1.14 -25.32
N GLU A 332 -5.11 1.65 -24.46
CA GLU A 332 -5.10 3.04 -24.01
C GLU A 332 -4.27 3.89 -24.99
N LYS A 333 -4.90 4.86 -25.67
CA LYS A 333 -4.21 5.76 -26.64
C LYS A 333 -3.76 7.04 -25.98
#